data_AF-X6LAT6-F1
#
_entry.id   AF-X6LAT6-F1
#
_cell.length_a   1.000
_cell.length_b   1.000
_cell.length_c   1.000
_cell.angle_alpha   90.00
_cell.angle_beta   90.00
_cell.angle_gamma   90.00
#
_symmetry.space_group_name_H-M   'P 1'
#
loop_
_entity.id
_entity.type
_entity.pdbx_description
1 polymer ?
#
loop_
_entity_poly.entity_id
_entity_poly.type
_entity_poly.pdbx_seq_one_letter_code
_entity_poly.pdbx_strand_id
1 'polypeptide(L)'
;INNNLLFITYPKNDISVFDLNTFQFIQHHNLPICNNIFYHCFVLKSENEQEQEKNKKRNYKMMLFCKDTGLSVEYNEDKNTFQFHKLTVCDHIASFNYYAYLCINGIILFFGGYCCINEQLIISTS
;
A
#
# COMPACT_ATOMS: atom_id res chain seq x y z
N ILE A 1 -14.00 -20.83 -5.05
CA ILE A 1 -13.74 -20.29 -3.70
C ILE A 1 -13.19 -18.89 -3.91
N ASN A 2 -13.94 -17.86 -3.50
CA ASN A 2 -13.42 -16.49 -3.49
C ASN A 2 -12.54 -16.37 -2.25
N ASN A 3 -11.23 -16.28 -2.45
CA ASN A 3 -10.32 -16.07 -1.35
C ASN A 3 -10.40 -14.60 -0.94
N ASN A 4 -11.01 -14.38 0.24
CA ASN A 4 -11.24 -13.06 0.80
C ASN A 4 -10.09 -12.78 1.77
N LEU A 5 -8.98 -12.28 1.25
CA LEU A 5 -7.81 -11.97 2.05
C LEU A 5 -7.87 -10.54 2.59
N LEU A 6 -7.47 -10.35 3.84
CA LEU A 6 -7.25 -9.05 4.44
C LEU A 6 -5.75 -8.82 4.63
N PHE A 7 -5.27 -7.73 4.05
CA PHE A 7 -3.90 -7.25 4.19
C PHE A 7 -3.88 -6.08 5.18
N ILE A 8 -3.08 -6.19 6.24
CA ILE A 8 -2.94 -5.15 7.27
C ILE A 8 -1.48 -4.77 7.40
N THR A 9 -1.21 -3.48 7.24
CA THR A 9 0.09 -2.87 7.49
C THR A 9 0.08 -2.11 8.82
N TYR A 10 1.19 -2.12 9.55
CA TYR A 10 1.27 -1.47 10.88
C TYR A 10 2.66 -0.91 11.18
N PRO A 11 2.81 0.02 12.14
CA PRO A 11 3.97 0.93 12.25
C PRO A 11 5.37 0.32 12.29
N LYS A 12 5.52 -0.98 12.56
CA LYS A 12 6.82 -1.68 12.61
C LYS A 12 7.33 -2.14 11.24
N ASN A 13 6.82 -1.56 10.15
CA ASN A 13 7.17 -1.90 8.76
C ASN A 13 6.80 -3.33 8.39
N ASP A 14 5.67 -3.78 8.90
CA ASP A 14 5.21 -5.13 8.68
C ASP A 14 3.90 -5.13 7.91
N ILE A 15 3.66 -6.23 7.20
CA ILE A 15 2.38 -6.57 6.59
C ILE A 15 1.96 -7.96 7.05
N SER A 16 0.69 -8.09 7.46
CA SER A 16 0.07 -9.36 7.82
C SER A 16 -1.08 -9.69 6.90
N VAL A 17 -1.27 -10.98 6.63
CA VAL A 17 -2.35 -11.51 5.79
C VAL A 17 -3.25 -12.40 6.64
N PHE A 18 -4.55 -12.17 6.54
CA PHE A 18 -5.58 -12.96 7.18
C PHE A 18 -6.55 -13.50 6.12
N ASP A 19 -7.02 -14.71 6.32
CA ASP A 19 -8.16 -15.25 5.58
C ASP A 19 -9.46 -14.85 6.30
N LEU A 20 -10.31 -14.07 5.65
CA LEU A 20 -11.60 -13.64 6.21
C LEU A 20 -12.67 -14.72 6.17
N ASN A 21 -12.51 -15.76 5.36
CA ASN A 21 -13.46 -16.88 5.36
C ASN A 21 -13.27 -17.77 6.59
N THR A 22 -12.01 -17.97 7.00
CA THR A 22 -11.65 -18.83 8.15
C THR A 22 -11.34 -18.04 9.42
N PHE A 23 -11.20 -16.71 9.31
CA PHE A 23 -10.72 -15.82 10.38
C PHE A 23 -9.34 -16.22 10.92
N GLN A 24 -8.49 -16.81 10.06
CA GLN A 24 -7.17 -17.29 10.45
C GLN A 24 -6.05 -16.38 9.93
N PHE A 25 -5.00 -16.28 10.74
CA PHE A 25 -3.74 -15.68 10.32
C PHE A 25 -3.03 -16.60 9.33
N ILE A 26 -2.59 -16.05 8.20
CA ILE A 26 -1.84 -16.80 7.19
C ILE A 26 -0.34 -16.59 7.42
N GLN A 27 0.11 -15.34 7.37
CA GLN A 27 1.52 -14.99 7.49
C GLN A 27 1.74 -13.50 7.76
N HIS A 28 2.98 -13.16 8.12
CA HIS A 28 3.47 -11.80 8.21
C HIS A 28 4.80 -11.66 7.47
N HIS A 29 5.11 -10.45 7.03
CA HIS A 29 6.40 -10.15 6.41
C HIS A 29 6.83 -8.71 6.68
N ASN A 30 8.14 -8.47 6.65
CA ASN A 30 8.70 -7.14 6.84
C ASN A 30 8.79 -6.46 5.47
N LEU A 31 8.20 -5.27 5.37
CA LEU A 31 8.32 -4.39 4.23
C LEU A 31 9.74 -3.82 4.17
N PRO A 32 10.37 -3.72 2.98
CA PRO A 32 11.71 -3.16 2.82
C PRO A 32 11.69 -1.63 2.91
N ILE A 33 11.26 -1.11 4.06
CA ILE A 33 11.10 0.31 4.35
C ILE A 33 11.98 0.64 5.57
N CYS A 34 12.78 1.70 5.46
CA CYS A 34 13.76 2.05 6.49
C CYS A 34 13.14 2.66 7.76
N ASN A 35 11.93 3.20 7.67
CA ASN A 35 11.31 4.02 8.72
C ASN A 35 9.92 3.50 9.05
N ASN A 36 9.47 3.68 10.31
CA ASN A 36 8.13 3.31 10.74
C ASN A 36 7.03 3.86 9.80
N ILE A 37 6.11 3.00 9.38
CA ILE A 37 4.98 3.35 8.52
C ILE A 37 3.82 3.95 9.32
N PHE A 38 3.74 5.28 9.36
CA PHE A 38 2.60 6.02 9.91
C PHE A 38 1.92 6.83 8.82
N TYR A 39 0.58 6.95 8.89
CA TYR A 39 -0.22 7.79 7.98
C TYR A 39 0.05 7.52 6.49
N HIS A 40 0.37 6.27 6.17
CA HIS A 40 0.73 5.83 4.84
C HIS A 40 -0.53 5.63 3.98
N CYS A 41 -0.37 5.76 2.67
CA CYS A 41 -1.37 5.30 1.72
C CYS A 41 -1.10 3.83 1.44
N PHE A 42 -2.11 2.98 1.59
CA PHE A 42 -2.08 1.58 1.17
C PHE A 42 -3.32 1.27 0.35
N VAL A 43 -3.11 0.83 -0.89
CA VAL A 43 -4.19 0.55 -1.84
C VAL A 43 -3.96 -0.77 -2.57
N LEU A 44 -5.05 -1.50 -2.80
CA LEU A 44 -5.08 -2.61 -3.73
C LEU A 44 -5.27 -2.06 -5.16
N LYS A 45 -4.43 -2.50 -6.09
CA LYS A 45 -4.56 -2.13 -7.50
C LYS A 45 -5.68 -2.96 -8.12
N SER A 46 -6.72 -2.29 -8.62
CA SER A 46 -7.74 -2.93 -9.44
C SER A 46 -7.16 -3.22 -10.83
N GLU A 47 -7.00 -4.49 -11.20
CA GLU A 47 -6.73 -4.86 -12.59
C GLU A 47 -8.02 -4.66 -13.42
N ASN A 48 -7.86 -4.31 -14.70
CA ASN A 48 -9.00 -4.21 -15.62
C ASN A 48 -9.71 -5.56 -15.72
N GLU A 49 -11.04 -5.56 -15.87
CA GLU A 49 -11.89 -6.76 -15.90
C GLU A 49 -11.37 -7.83 -16.88
N GLN A 50 -10.77 -7.40 -18.00
CA GLN A 50 -10.20 -8.30 -19.03
C GLN A 50 -8.93 -9.06 -18.60
N GLU A 51 -8.13 -8.54 -17.66
CA GLU A 51 -6.95 -9.23 -17.11
C GLU A 51 -7.35 -10.20 -15.99
N GLN A 52 -8.43 -9.89 -15.27
CA GLN A 52 -8.98 -10.73 -14.19
C GLN A 52 -9.55 -12.07 -14.68
N GLU A 53 -10.02 -12.14 -15.94
CA GLU A 53 -10.56 -13.38 -16.51
C GLU A 53 -9.46 -14.38 -16.95
N LYS A 54 -8.26 -13.89 -17.31
CA LYS A 54 -7.17 -14.75 -17.82
C LYS A 54 -6.25 -15.27 -16.74
N ASN A 55 -6.09 -14.55 -15.63
CA ASN A 55 -5.37 -15.00 -14.44
C ASN A 55 -6.37 -15.16 -13.30
N LYS A 56 -6.71 -16.40 -12.93
CA LYS A 56 -7.51 -16.66 -11.72
C LYS A 56 -6.83 -16.02 -10.50
N LYS A 57 -7.25 -14.81 -10.13
CA LYS A 57 -7.41 -14.19 -8.79
C LYS A 57 -6.42 -14.53 -7.65
N ARG A 58 -5.20 -14.97 -7.93
CA ARG A 58 -4.25 -15.44 -6.90
C ARG A 58 -2.98 -14.59 -6.79
N ASN A 59 -2.87 -13.55 -7.61
CA ASN A 59 -1.83 -12.54 -7.46
C ASN A 59 -2.49 -11.21 -7.11
N TYR A 60 -2.10 -10.64 -5.98
CA TYR A 60 -2.59 -9.34 -5.53
C TYR A 60 -1.48 -8.32 -5.71
N LYS A 61 -1.80 -7.21 -6.37
CA LYS A 61 -0.87 -6.08 -6.52
C LYS A 61 -1.37 -4.93 -5.66
N MET A 62 -0.50 -4.43 -4.80
CA MET A 62 -0.78 -3.34 -3.88
C MET A 62 0.28 -2.27 -4.05
N MET A 63 -0.06 -1.05 -3.67
CA MET A 63 0.87 0.07 -3.62
C MET A 63 0.83 0.70 -2.24
N LEU A 64 2.03 0.97 -1.71
CA LEU A 64 2.24 1.68 -0.46
C LEU A 64 3.06 2.94 -0.72
N PHE A 65 2.58 4.07 -0.21
CA PHE A 65 3.30 5.34 -0.21
C PHE A 65 3.37 5.87 1.21
N CYS A 66 4.58 6.19 1.67
CA CYS A 66 4.85 6.71 3.00
C CYS A 66 6.12 7.56 2.94
N LYS A 67 5.99 8.88 3.15
CA LYS A 67 7.11 9.83 3.00
C LYS A 67 7.79 9.66 1.63
N ASP A 68 9.11 9.63 1.60
CA ASP A 68 9.98 9.38 0.45
C ASP A 68 9.96 7.93 -0.06
N THR A 69 9.19 7.04 0.57
CA THR A 69 9.12 5.63 0.20
C THR A 69 7.84 5.32 -0.57
N GLY A 70 8.03 4.90 -1.83
CA GLY A 70 7.01 4.25 -2.64
C GLY A 70 7.36 2.77 -2.81
N LEU A 71 6.37 1.90 -2.66
CA LEU A 71 6.55 0.46 -2.73
C LEU A 71 5.40 -0.20 -3.51
N SER A 72 5.75 -0.95 -4.55
CA SER A 72 4.84 -1.92 -5.15
C SER A 72 5.02 -3.25 -4.43
N VAL A 73 3.90 -3.80 -3.96
CA VAL A 73 3.84 -5.06 -3.23
C VAL A 73 3.03 -6.05 -4.05
N GLU A 74 3.64 -7.17 -4.41
CA GLU A 74 2.95 -8.28 -5.06
C GLU A 74 2.85 -9.45 -4.09
N TYR A 75 1.67 -10.06 -4.02
CA TYR A 75 1.40 -11.23 -3.18
C TYR A 75 0.88 -12.38 -4.02
N ASN A 76 1.62 -13.48 -4.04
CA ASN A 76 1.18 -14.73 -4.66
C ASN A 76 0.56 -15.62 -3.59
N GLU A 77 -0.75 -15.84 -3.70
CA GLU A 77 -1.52 -16.63 -2.75
C GLU A 77 -1.17 -18.12 -2.77
N ASP A 78 -0.91 -18.70 -3.95
CA ASP A 78 -0.59 -20.13 -4.08
C ASP A 78 0.72 -20.49 -3.37
N LYS A 79 1.70 -19.59 -3.43
CA LYS A 79 3.01 -19.78 -2.84
C LYS A 79 3.12 -19.13 -1.46
N ASN A 80 2.13 -18.32 -1.07
CA ASN A 80 2.21 -17.47 0.11
C ASN A 80 3.51 -16.62 0.11
N THR A 81 3.86 -16.01 -1.02
CA THR A 81 5.10 -15.22 -1.16
C THR A 81 4.83 -13.77 -1.51
N PHE A 82 5.57 -12.88 -0.87
CA PHE A 82 5.65 -11.47 -1.22
C PHE A 82 6.80 -11.19 -2.18
N GLN A 83 6.59 -10.23 -3.08
CA GLN A 83 7.63 -9.57 -3.86
C GLN A 83 7.48 -8.06 -3.72
N PHE A 84 8.61 -7.35 -3.73
CA PHE A 84 8.65 -5.93 -3.45
C PHE A 84 9.48 -5.19 -4.48
N HIS A 85 8.94 -4.09 -4.99
CA HIS A 85 9.63 -3.22 -5.93
C HIS A 85 9.54 -1.77 -5.45
N LYS A 86 10.70 -1.12 -5.29
CA LYS A 86 10.75 0.29 -4.91
C LYS A 86 10.22 1.16 -6.06
N LEU A 87 9.36 2.10 -5.73
CA LEU A 87 8.84 3.10 -6.65
C LEU A 87 9.49 4.45 -6.34
N THR A 88 9.70 5.26 -7.38
CA THR A 88 10.08 6.67 -7.21
C THR A 88 8.86 7.47 -6.76
N VAL A 89 9.05 8.31 -5.74
CA VAL A 89 8.03 9.24 -5.23
C VAL A 89 8.45 10.65 -5.63
N CYS A 90 7.52 11.47 -6.11
CA CYS A 90 7.83 12.86 -6.42
C CYS A 90 8.01 13.68 -5.13
N ASP A 91 8.88 14.69 -5.18
CA ASP A 91 9.25 15.49 -4.00
C ASP A 91 8.05 16.18 -3.33
N HIS A 92 7.04 16.53 -4.15
CA HIS A 92 5.79 17.10 -3.69
C HIS A 92 4.96 16.16 -2.84
N ILE A 93 5.02 14.84 -3.04
CA ILE A 93 4.33 13.86 -2.18
C ILE A 93 5.26 13.42 -1.04
N ALA A 94 6.53 13.21 -1.36
CA ALA A 94 7.53 12.68 -0.43
C ALA A 94 7.65 13.49 0.87
N SER A 95 7.42 14.81 0.75
CA SER A 95 7.56 15.75 1.86
C SER A 95 6.40 15.71 2.85
N PHE A 96 5.19 15.28 2.44
CA PHE A 96 3.98 15.37 3.27
C PHE A 96 3.59 14.07 3.95
N ASN A 97 2.93 14.20 5.10
CA ASN A 97 2.28 13.11 5.83
C ASN A 97 0.78 13.45 6.02
N TYR A 98 -0.01 12.51 6.53
CA TYR A 98 -1.44 12.71 6.87
C TYR A 98 -2.32 13.19 5.70
N TYR A 99 -1.97 12.84 4.47
CA TYR A 99 -2.84 13.09 3.33
C TYR A 99 -4.08 12.18 3.39
N ALA A 100 -5.20 12.70 2.91
CA ALA A 100 -6.30 11.84 2.48
C ALA A 100 -5.97 11.30 1.09
N TYR A 101 -6.42 10.08 0.79
CA TYR A 101 -6.20 9.51 -0.54
C TYR A 101 -7.46 8.82 -1.07
N LEU A 102 -7.58 8.80 -2.40
CA LEU A 102 -8.67 8.17 -3.13
C LEU A 102 -8.10 7.36 -4.29
N CYS A 103 -8.56 6.12 -4.47
CA CYS A 103 -8.19 5.28 -5.61
C CYS A 103 -9.39 5.14 -6.55
N ILE A 104 -9.26 5.63 -7.79
CA ILE A 104 -10.29 5.53 -8.84
C ILE A 104 -9.64 4.99 -10.10
N ASN A 105 -10.14 3.89 -10.65
CA ASN A 105 -9.67 3.28 -11.91
C ASN A 105 -8.14 3.09 -11.95
N GLY A 106 -7.54 2.65 -10.83
CA GLY A 106 -6.10 2.44 -10.70
C GLY A 106 -5.26 3.72 -10.55
N ILE A 107 -5.90 4.90 -10.51
CA ILE A 107 -5.26 6.20 -10.23
C ILE A 107 -5.41 6.50 -8.74
N ILE A 108 -4.30 6.85 -8.09
CA ILE A 108 -4.29 7.31 -6.70
C ILE A 108 -4.21 8.83 -6.69
N LEU A 109 -5.19 9.47 -6.06
CA LEU A 109 -5.24 10.90 -5.83
C LEU A 109 -4.94 11.18 -4.36
N PHE A 110 -4.02 12.11 -4.11
CA PHE A 110 -3.64 12.57 -2.78
C PHE A 110 -4.18 13.97 -2.54
N PHE A 111 -4.78 14.20 -1.36
CA PHE A 111 -5.39 15.48 -0.98
C PHE A 111 -4.86 15.95 0.36
N GLY A 112 -4.46 17.22 0.41
CA GLY A 112 -3.92 17.85 1.61
C GLY A 112 -2.66 17.15 2.14
N GLY A 113 -2.59 17.04 3.48
CA GLY A 113 -1.40 16.61 4.20
C GLY A 113 -0.58 17.79 4.71
N TYR A 114 0.32 17.51 5.65
CA TYR A 114 1.20 18.52 6.22
C TYR A 114 2.58 17.94 6.54
N CYS A 115 3.55 18.83 6.64
CA CYS A 115 4.90 18.52 7.09
C CYS A 115 5.48 19.66 7.92
N CYS A 116 6.47 19.32 8.74
CA CYS A 116 7.22 20.31 9.51
C CYS A 116 8.59 20.46 8.86
N ILE A 117 8.86 21.64 8.30
CA ILE A 117 10.18 21.99 7.77
C ILE A 117 10.70 23.14 8.61
N ASN A 118 11.86 22.98 9.26
CA ASN A 118 12.48 24.01 10.10
C ASN A 118 11.51 24.62 11.14
N GLU A 119 10.78 23.77 11.86
CA GLU A 119 9.76 24.15 12.85
C GLU A 119 8.54 24.92 12.29
N GLN A 120 8.43 25.08 10.97
CA GLN A 120 7.26 25.63 10.32
C GLN A 120 6.34 24.52 9.82
N LEU A 121 5.06 24.63 10.18
CA LEU A 121 3.99 23.78 9.65
C LEU A 121 3.68 24.21 8.22
N ILE A 122 3.98 23.34 7.27
CA ILE A 122 3.59 23.49 5.87
C ILE A 122 2.38 22.58 5.64
N ILE A 123 1.30 23.18 5.17
CA ILE A 123 0.07 22.46 4.81
C ILE A 123 -0.01 22.46 3.28
N SER A 124 -0.27 21.29 2.71
CA SER A 124 -0.53 21.17 1.28
C SER A 124 -1.86 21.85 0.95
N THR A 125 -1.80 22.90 0.14
CA THR A 125 -2.99 23.55 -0.42
C THR A 125 -3.35 22.86 -1.72
N SER A 126 -4.46 22.12 -1.73
CA SER A 126 -5.03 21.45 -2.91
C SER A 126 -5.91 22.40 -3.72
#